data_AF-A0A7W0L465-F1
#
_entry.id   AF-A0A7W0L465-F1
#
_cell.length_a   1.000
_cell.length_b   1.000
_cell.length_c   1.000
_cell.angle_alpha   90.00
_cell.angle_beta   90.00
_cell.angle_gamma   90.00
#
_symmetry.space_group_name_H-M   'P 1'
#
loop_
_entity.id
_entity.type
_entity.pdbx_description
1 polymer ?
#
loop_
_entity_poly.entity_id
_entity_poly.type
_entity_poly.pdbx_seq_one_letter_code
_entity_poly.pdbx_strand_id
1 'polypeptide(L)'
;MPEELSDDVAQHVDHVDDERISLSEIENVSFPIRMRGYDRDEVDALLAQLAIEARHLLEVQAQLEHDNEAPYLKLGNVAGNILQLARDNADQMTSEGLAQVAAERAAAESDIEELRRRAETEASALKELAERDATAVRKEADRLLAEARVQATAKVLEAETEAADIRQAHQHIRAQTEAEVRALKAEVVDEVKRLKAKAHADYTVMTREAHRDANRVEKEARQRAELLKDEAEAQAAEHVRKARAEVVKLREAEAALRKRVGALQSTLDTLSQDVGKEDVEAGAGSATETSPVDLTDSRRGPS
;
A
#
# COMPACT_ATOMS: atom_id res chain seq x y z
N MET A 1 -0.41 -64.89 80.88
CA MET A 1 -0.23 -65.65 79.63
C MET A 1 1.01 -65.06 78.95
N PRO A 2 2.24 -65.45 79.34
CA PRO A 2 2.68 -66.81 79.70
C PRO A 2 2.24 -67.22 81.13
N GLU A 3 1.86 -68.47 81.41
CA GLU A 3 2.60 -69.76 81.46
C GLU A 3 3.22 -70.01 82.84
N GLU A 4 2.61 -70.96 83.54
CA GLU A 4 3.12 -71.59 84.76
C GLU A 4 4.07 -72.73 84.38
N LEU A 5 5.22 -72.78 85.06
CA LEU A 5 6.12 -73.94 85.17
C LEU A 5 6.54 -73.94 86.65
N SER A 6 5.92 -74.71 87.55
CA SER A 6 5.91 -76.18 87.68
C SER A 6 7.10 -76.73 88.47
N ASP A 7 6.79 -77.74 89.28
CA ASP A 7 7.67 -78.74 89.90
C ASP A 7 8.60 -78.31 91.04
N ASP A 8 8.08 -78.52 92.25
CA ASP A 8 8.51 -79.63 93.11
C ASP A 8 9.86 -80.30 92.77
N VAL A 9 10.87 -80.03 93.59
CA VAL A 9 12.04 -80.91 93.73
C VAL A 9 12.36 -81.10 95.21
N ALA A 10 12.28 -82.36 95.66
CA ALA A 10 12.91 -82.97 96.85
C ALA A 10 12.62 -82.30 98.22
N GLN A 11 11.88 -82.90 99.18
CA GLN A 11 12.01 -84.25 99.78
C GLN A 11 13.42 -84.61 100.29
N HIS A 12 13.46 -85.22 101.49
CA HIS A 12 14.59 -85.94 102.11
C HIS A 12 15.87 -85.12 102.38
N VAL A 13 16.06 -84.67 103.62
CA VAL A 13 16.84 -85.41 104.64
C VAL A 13 16.11 -85.19 105.98
N ASP A 14 15.35 -86.16 106.47
CA ASP A 14 15.76 -87.27 107.35
C ASP A 14 16.22 -86.85 108.76
N HIS A 15 15.76 -87.65 109.74
CA HIS A 15 16.08 -87.50 111.15
C HIS A 15 17.60 -87.43 111.40
N VAL A 16 18.04 -86.33 111.99
CA VAL A 16 19.06 -86.39 113.03
C VAL A 16 18.51 -85.65 114.23
N ASP A 17 18.03 -86.39 115.22
CA ASP A 17 17.92 -85.94 116.60
C ASP A 17 19.35 -85.76 117.15
N ASP A 18 20.10 -84.84 116.55
CA ASP A 18 21.40 -84.44 117.05
C ASP A 18 21.11 -83.66 118.33
N GLU A 19 21.46 -84.31 119.44
CA GLU A 19 21.57 -83.71 120.76
C GLU A 19 22.34 -82.40 120.62
N ARG A 20 21.61 -81.29 120.52
CA ARG A 20 22.19 -79.94 120.49
C ARG A 20 22.72 -79.68 121.89
N ILE A 21 23.91 -80.21 122.17
CA ILE A 21 24.71 -79.88 123.33
C ILE A 21 24.78 -78.37 123.33
N SER A 22 24.03 -77.75 124.24
CA SER A 22 23.91 -76.30 124.27
C SER A 22 25.29 -75.71 124.54
N LEU A 23 25.59 -74.52 124.00
CA LEU A 23 26.87 -73.86 124.32
C LEU A 23 27.10 -73.76 125.84
N SER A 24 26.00 -73.62 126.60
CA SER A 24 25.94 -73.66 128.06
C SER A 24 26.26 -75.02 128.70
N GLU A 25 26.04 -76.15 128.04
CA GLU A 25 26.46 -77.47 128.55
C GLU A 25 27.96 -77.68 128.33
N ILE A 26 28.50 -77.25 127.18
CA ILE A 26 29.94 -77.32 126.89
C ILE A 26 30.76 -76.50 127.91
N GLU A 27 30.33 -75.26 128.21
CA GLU A 27 31.04 -74.39 129.16
C GLU A 27 30.94 -74.82 130.64
N ASN A 28 30.11 -75.82 131.01
CA ASN A 28 29.82 -76.17 132.41
C ASN A 28 30.11 -77.64 132.82
N VAL A 29 30.73 -78.47 131.98
CA VAL A 29 31.05 -79.85 132.37
C VAL A 29 32.24 -79.89 133.35
N SER A 30 32.02 -80.36 134.60
CA SER A 30 33.08 -80.51 135.60
C SER A 30 33.15 -81.93 136.16
N PHE A 31 34.19 -82.67 135.77
CA PHE A 31 34.38 -84.07 136.17
C PHE A 31 35.00 -84.24 137.58
N PRO A 32 34.50 -85.17 138.44
CA PRO A 32 35.05 -85.45 139.76
C PRO A 32 36.30 -86.37 139.73
N ILE A 33 37.02 -86.40 140.86
CA ILE A 33 38.49 -86.51 140.90
C ILE A 33 39.07 -87.94 140.87
N ARG A 34 40.18 -88.08 140.13
CA ARG A 34 41.17 -89.20 140.03
C ARG A 34 40.72 -90.49 139.32
N MET A 35 40.98 -90.52 138.01
CA MET A 35 41.64 -91.65 137.33
C MET A 35 42.61 -91.11 136.25
N ARG A 36 43.61 -91.91 135.90
CA ARG A 36 44.86 -91.51 135.22
C ARG A 36 44.69 -91.44 133.69
N GLY A 37 44.88 -90.28 133.04
CA GLY A 37 45.04 -90.24 131.58
C GLY A 37 45.01 -88.89 130.87
N TYR A 38 44.14 -87.96 131.27
CA TYR A 38 43.86 -86.75 130.49
C TYR A 38 44.15 -85.47 131.29
N ASP A 39 44.72 -84.48 130.61
CA ASP A 39 44.91 -83.15 131.18
C ASP A 39 43.62 -82.34 131.03
N ARG A 40 43.12 -81.82 132.14
CA ARG A 40 41.83 -81.11 132.16
C ARG A 40 41.96 -79.76 131.45
N ASP A 41 43.08 -79.09 131.67
CA ASP A 41 43.29 -77.72 131.20
C ASP A 41 43.35 -77.67 129.65
N GLU A 42 43.81 -78.75 129.01
CA GLU A 42 43.87 -78.89 127.55
C GLU A 42 42.48 -79.16 126.92
N VAL A 43 41.61 -79.91 127.61
CA VAL A 43 40.21 -80.14 127.18
C VAL A 43 39.36 -78.89 127.38
N ASP A 44 39.46 -78.24 128.55
CA ASP A 44 38.71 -77.01 128.85
C ASP A 44 39.13 -75.88 127.86
N ALA A 45 40.41 -75.83 127.45
CA ALA A 45 40.89 -74.93 126.39
C ALA A 45 40.34 -75.28 124.99
N LEU A 46 40.31 -76.57 124.61
CA LEU A 46 39.77 -77.00 123.33
C LEU A 46 38.27 -76.67 123.20
N LEU A 47 37.50 -76.90 124.27
CA LEU A 47 36.07 -76.57 124.31
C LEU A 47 35.82 -75.06 124.23
N ALA A 48 36.62 -74.24 124.91
CA ALA A 48 36.57 -72.79 124.78
C ALA A 48 36.87 -72.32 123.35
N GLN A 49 37.85 -72.94 122.67
CA GLN A 49 38.18 -72.62 121.29
C GLN A 49 37.08 -73.03 120.31
N LEU A 50 36.48 -74.21 120.50
CA LEU A 50 35.32 -74.66 119.70
C LEU A 50 34.11 -73.73 119.87
N ALA A 51 33.88 -73.23 121.08
CA ALA A 51 32.82 -72.26 121.38
C ALA A 51 33.07 -70.85 120.81
N ILE A 52 34.33 -70.48 120.51
CA ILE A 52 34.67 -69.26 119.78
C ILE A 52 34.40 -69.46 118.27
N GLU A 53 34.83 -70.58 117.71
CA GLU A 53 34.69 -70.85 116.27
C GLU A 53 33.22 -71.09 115.86
N ALA A 54 32.43 -71.75 116.72
CA ALA A 54 30.98 -71.86 116.55
C ALA A 54 30.26 -70.49 116.60
N ARG A 55 30.71 -69.56 117.46
CA ARG A 55 30.18 -68.18 117.49
C ARG A 55 30.50 -67.44 116.19
N HIS A 56 31.74 -67.52 115.71
CA HIS A 56 32.16 -66.88 114.47
C HIS A 56 31.39 -67.39 113.24
N LEU A 57 31.16 -68.72 113.14
CA LEU A 57 30.38 -69.29 112.04
C LEU A 57 28.91 -68.82 112.06
N LEU A 58 28.31 -68.67 113.25
CA LEU A 58 26.95 -68.12 113.40
C LEU A 58 26.88 -66.63 113.04
N GLU A 59 27.89 -65.82 113.38
CA GLU A 59 27.96 -64.40 112.96
C GLU A 59 28.09 -64.27 111.44
N VAL A 60 28.94 -65.09 110.80
CA VAL A 60 29.10 -65.11 109.34
C VAL A 60 27.83 -65.57 108.64
N GLN A 61 27.14 -66.60 109.18
CA GLN A 61 25.85 -67.04 108.65
C GLN A 61 24.79 -65.96 108.76
N ALA A 62 24.66 -65.30 109.92
CA ALA A 62 23.71 -64.21 110.12
C ALA A 62 23.96 -63.00 109.18
N GLN A 63 25.22 -62.69 108.88
CA GLN A 63 25.58 -61.65 107.91
C GLN A 63 25.22 -62.05 106.47
N LEU A 64 25.46 -63.30 106.08
CA LEU A 64 25.07 -63.82 104.76
C LEU A 64 23.55 -63.92 104.58
N GLU A 65 22.81 -64.24 105.64
CA GLU A 65 21.34 -64.20 105.64
C GLU A 65 20.83 -62.75 105.46
N HIS A 66 21.40 -61.79 106.20
CA HIS A 66 20.99 -60.38 106.10
C HIS A 66 21.31 -59.74 104.72
N ASP A 67 22.43 -60.12 104.08
CA ASP A 67 22.73 -59.64 102.72
C ASP A 67 21.84 -60.29 101.64
N ASN A 68 21.44 -61.55 101.84
CA ASN A 68 20.54 -62.32 100.96
C ASN A 68 19.04 -62.14 101.25
N GLU A 69 18.63 -61.37 102.26
CA GLU A 69 17.22 -61.25 102.64
C GLU A 69 16.32 -60.67 101.53
N ALA A 70 16.86 -59.87 100.59
CA ALA A 70 16.04 -59.34 99.49
C ALA A 70 16.81 -58.91 98.20
N PRO A 71 17.40 -59.85 97.42
CA PRO A 71 18.06 -59.54 96.15
C PRO A 71 17.08 -58.92 95.14
N TYR A 72 15.84 -59.41 95.12
CA TYR A 72 14.78 -58.93 94.23
C TYR A 72 14.25 -57.53 94.60
N LEU A 73 14.25 -57.12 95.88
CA LEU A 73 13.93 -55.74 96.25
C LEU A 73 15.06 -54.78 95.86
N LYS A 74 16.33 -55.18 96.08
CA LYS A 74 17.50 -54.42 95.61
C LYS A 74 17.43 -54.23 94.07
N LEU A 75 17.13 -55.29 93.31
CA LEU A 75 16.94 -55.23 91.86
C LEU A 75 15.71 -54.39 91.45
N GLY A 76 14.58 -54.54 92.14
CA GLY A 76 13.36 -53.76 91.88
C GLY A 76 13.55 -52.26 92.09
N ASN A 77 14.31 -51.86 93.12
CA ASN A 77 14.69 -50.47 93.35
C ASN A 77 15.62 -49.94 92.24
N VAL A 78 16.60 -50.73 91.78
CA VAL A 78 17.47 -50.36 90.65
C VAL A 78 16.65 -50.22 89.36
N ALA A 79 15.75 -51.16 89.07
CA ALA A 79 14.86 -51.10 87.92
C ALA A 79 13.91 -49.89 87.98
N GLY A 80 13.34 -49.60 89.16
CA GLY A 80 12.52 -48.41 89.40
C GLY A 80 13.29 -47.11 89.16
N ASN A 81 14.51 -47.00 89.70
CA ASN A 81 15.39 -45.85 89.48
C ASN A 81 15.76 -45.67 87.99
N ILE A 82 16.03 -46.76 87.27
CA ILE A 82 16.31 -46.70 85.82
C ILE A 82 15.08 -46.27 85.03
N LEU A 83 13.89 -46.81 85.34
CA LEU A 83 12.64 -46.43 84.67
C LEU A 83 12.25 -44.98 84.98
N GLN A 84 12.49 -44.51 86.20
CA GLN A 84 12.25 -43.11 86.56
C GLN A 84 13.25 -42.19 85.86
N LEU A 85 14.54 -42.52 85.85
CA LEU A 85 15.55 -41.78 85.08
C LEU A 85 15.23 -41.77 83.57
N ALA A 86 14.76 -42.89 83.01
CA ALA A 86 14.35 -42.96 81.60
C ALA A 86 13.12 -42.09 81.31
N ARG A 87 12.16 -42.04 82.25
CA ARG A 87 11.00 -41.14 82.18
C ARG A 87 11.44 -39.68 82.26
N ASP A 88 12.26 -39.31 83.25
CA ASP A 88 12.71 -37.93 83.44
C ASP A 88 13.51 -37.44 82.22
N ASN A 89 14.33 -38.31 81.60
CA ASN A 89 14.99 -38.01 80.33
C ASN A 89 14.00 -37.87 79.16
N ALA A 90 12.93 -38.69 79.09
CA ALA A 90 11.92 -38.57 78.04
C ALA A 90 11.07 -37.29 78.20
N ASP A 91 10.68 -36.96 79.43
CA ASP A 91 9.97 -35.73 79.77
C ASP A 91 10.86 -34.48 79.49
N GLN A 92 12.18 -34.58 79.75
CA GLN A 92 13.15 -33.55 79.35
C GLN A 92 13.29 -33.44 77.81
N MET A 93 13.53 -34.55 77.10
CA MET A 93 13.68 -34.55 75.63
C MET A 93 12.43 -34.02 74.92
N THR A 94 11.23 -34.36 75.41
CA THR A 94 9.98 -33.84 74.85
C THR A 94 9.80 -32.35 75.15
N SER A 95 10.15 -31.88 76.35
CA SER A 95 10.16 -30.45 76.69
C SER A 95 11.14 -29.66 75.81
N GLU A 96 12.37 -30.15 75.64
CA GLU A 96 13.39 -29.55 74.78
C GLU A 96 12.97 -29.54 73.30
N GLY A 97 12.41 -30.65 72.80
CA GLY A 97 11.89 -30.73 71.43
C GLY A 97 10.73 -29.77 71.18
N LEU A 98 9.79 -29.65 72.12
CA LEU A 98 8.70 -28.68 72.03
C LEU A 98 9.21 -27.23 72.08
N ALA A 99 10.21 -26.95 72.91
CA ALA A 99 10.85 -25.63 72.97
C ALA A 99 11.59 -25.28 71.67
N GLN A 100 12.30 -26.24 71.06
CA GLN A 100 12.96 -26.08 69.76
C GLN A 100 11.93 -25.81 68.64
N VAL A 101 10.88 -26.62 68.54
CA VAL A 101 9.81 -26.40 67.53
C VAL A 101 9.11 -25.06 67.73
N ALA A 102 8.89 -24.61 68.97
CA ALA A 102 8.33 -23.29 69.25
C ALA A 102 9.29 -22.15 68.83
N ALA A 103 10.59 -22.30 69.07
CA ALA A 103 11.60 -21.32 68.68
C ALA A 103 11.78 -21.24 67.15
N GLU A 104 11.86 -22.39 66.46
CA GLU A 104 11.93 -22.47 64.99
C GLU A 104 10.68 -21.86 64.35
N ARG A 105 9.49 -22.14 64.91
CA ARG A 105 8.24 -21.55 64.44
C ARG A 105 8.22 -20.03 64.62
N ALA A 106 8.66 -19.52 65.78
CA ALA A 106 8.73 -18.07 66.02
C ALA A 106 9.73 -17.38 65.09
N ALA A 107 10.86 -18.02 64.78
CA ALA A 107 11.81 -17.55 63.79
C ALA A 107 11.21 -17.53 62.38
N ALA A 108 10.56 -18.61 61.95
CA ALA A 108 9.90 -18.69 60.64
C ALA A 108 8.75 -17.67 60.48
N GLU A 109 7.95 -17.44 61.53
CA GLU A 109 6.90 -16.41 61.53
C GLU A 109 7.52 -14.99 61.42
N SER A 110 8.66 -14.73 62.07
CA SER A 110 9.43 -13.47 61.92
C SER A 110 10.00 -13.29 60.51
N ASP A 111 10.61 -14.33 59.93
CA ASP A 111 11.19 -14.29 58.59
C ASP A 111 10.12 -14.06 57.50
N ILE A 112 8.94 -14.68 57.66
CA ILE A 112 7.79 -14.47 56.77
C ILE A 112 7.31 -13.02 56.83
N GLU A 113 7.21 -12.43 58.02
CA GLU A 113 6.76 -11.04 58.18
C GLU A 113 7.80 -10.04 57.65
N GLU A 114 9.10 -10.30 57.83
CA GLU A 114 10.13 -9.47 57.20
C GLU A 114 10.09 -9.57 55.67
N LEU A 115 10.01 -10.79 55.12
CA LEU A 115 9.94 -11.02 53.68
C LEU A 115 8.69 -10.36 53.08
N ARG A 116 7.55 -10.44 53.77
CA ARG A 116 6.31 -9.74 53.41
C ARG A 116 6.51 -8.23 53.39
N ARG A 117 7.09 -7.65 54.44
CA ARG A 117 7.36 -6.21 54.54
C ARG A 117 8.31 -5.71 53.45
N ARG A 118 9.34 -6.49 53.11
CA ARG A 118 10.25 -6.20 51.98
C ARG A 118 9.47 -6.23 50.65
N ALA A 119 8.69 -7.28 50.40
CA ALA A 119 7.89 -7.40 49.18
C ALA A 119 6.83 -6.29 49.04
N GLU A 120 6.17 -5.88 50.12
CA GLU A 120 5.22 -4.76 50.13
C GLU A 120 5.92 -3.42 49.83
N THR A 121 7.15 -3.23 50.33
CA THR A 121 7.97 -2.04 50.05
C THR A 121 8.42 -2.00 48.59
N GLU A 122 8.95 -3.11 48.06
CA GLU A 122 9.38 -3.24 46.67
C GLU A 122 8.22 -3.09 45.69
N ALA A 123 7.07 -3.71 45.97
CA ALA A 123 5.86 -3.57 45.15
C ALA A 123 5.32 -2.13 45.14
N SER A 124 5.46 -1.40 46.25
CA SER A 124 5.07 0.01 46.34
C SER A 124 6.03 0.90 45.55
N ALA A 125 7.34 0.69 45.70
CA ALA A 125 8.36 1.42 44.92
C ALA A 125 8.24 1.16 43.41
N LEU A 126 7.94 -0.07 43.00
CA LEU A 126 7.73 -0.42 41.59
C LEU A 126 6.46 0.24 41.02
N LYS A 127 5.37 0.32 41.80
CA LYS A 127 4.16 1.06 41.41
C LYS A 127 4.44 2.55 41.23
N GLU A 128 5.12 3.19 42.18
CA GLU A 128 5.50 4.60 42.06
C GLU A 128 6.38 4.87 40.83
N LEU A 129 7.34 3.97 40.53
CA LEU A 129 8.17 4.08 39.33
C LEU A 129 7.33 3.96 38.06
N ALA A 130 6.48 2.93 37.97
CA ALA A 130 5.59 2.72 36.82
C ALA A 130 4.61 3.88 36.61
N GLU A 131 4.10 4.50 37.69
CA GLU A 131 3.25 5.69 37.62
C GLU A 131 4.03 6.94 37.15
N ARG A 132 5.25 7.15 37.66
CA ARG A 132 6.14 8.22 37.19
C ARG A 132 6.43 8.05 35.70
N ASP A 133 6.83 6.87 35.26
CA ASP A 133 7.12 6.58 33.85
C ASP A 133 5.88 6.73 32.97
N ALA A 134 4.72 6.22 33.40
CA ALA A 134 3.46 6.39 32.67
C ALA A 134 3.05 7.86 32.54
N THR A 135 3.25 8.69 33.58
CA THR A 135 2.99 10.14 33.47
C THR A 135 4.03 10.88 32.62
N ALA A 136 5.29 10.46 32.61
CA ALA A 136 6.32 11.00 31.74
C ALA A 136 6.03 10.69 30.26
N VAL A 137 5.71 9.43 29.94
CA VAL A 137 5.31 8.99 28.60
C VAL A 137 4.07 9.72 28.11
N ARG A 138 3.04 9.91 28.96
CA ARG A 138 1.85 10.69 28.60
C ARG A 138 2.18 12.15 28.29
N LYS A 139 2.98 12.82 29.14
CA LYS A 139 3.40 14.21 28.91
C LYS A 139 4.17 14.39 27.62
N GLU A 140 5.07 13.45 27.30
CA GLU A 140 5.83 13.50 26.05
C GLU A 140 4.95 13.22 24.83
N ALA A 141 4.01 12.28 24.92
CA ALA A 141 3.02 12.04 23.86
C ALA A 141 2.12 13.28 23.64
N ASP A 142 1.65 13.93 24.70
CA ASP A 142 0.87 15.17 24.63
C ASP A 142 1.70 16.32 24.01
N ARG A 143 3.00 16.43 24.36
CA ARG A 143 3.93 17.41 23.78
C ARG A 143 4.11 17.20 22.27
N LEU A 144 4.40 15.97 21.85
CA LEU A 144 4.57 15.61 20.44
C LEU A 144 3.27 15.80 19.64
N LEU A 145 2.12 15.50 20.24
CA LEU A 145 0.81 15.68 19.62
C LEU A 145 0.44 17.17 19.48
N ALA A 146 0.79 18.01 20.46
CA ALA A 146 0.66 19.47 20.36
C ALA A 146 1.58 20.04 19.28
N GLU A 147 2.85 19.60 19.25
CA GLU A 147 3.83 20.02 18.24
C GLU A 147 3.39 19.64 16.82
N ALA A 148 2.94 18.39 16.61
CA ALA A 148 2.40 17.92 15.34
C ALA A 148 1.16 18.70 14.89
N ARG A 149 0.26 19.07 15.83
CA ARG A 149 -0.90 19.93 15.53
C ARG A 149 -0.49 21.32 15.06
N VAL A 150 0.47 21.96 15.73
CA VAL A 150 0.99 23.28 15.34
C VAL A 150 1.63 23.23 13.95
N GLN A 151 2.48 22.22 13.69
CA GLN A 151 3.08 22.00 12.37
C GLN A 151 2.02 21.75 11.28
N ALA A 152 0.99 20.94 11.57
CA ALA A 152 -0.11 20.70 10.63
C ALA A 152 -0.90 21.98 10.33
N THR A 153 -1.25 22.79 11.34
CA THR A 153 -1.94 24.07 11.11
C THR A 153 -1.08 25.08 10.35
N ALA A 154 0.23 25.14 10.61
CA ALA A 154 1.15 25.99 9.87
C ALA A 154 1.26 25.57 8.40
N LYS A 155 1.35 24.26 8.12
CA LYS A 155 1.40 23.72 6.75
C LYS A 155 0.09 23.90 5.99
N VAL A 156 -1.07 23.83 6.65
CA VAL A 156 -2.37 24.17 6.04
C VAL A 156 -2.41 25.65 5.69
N LEU A 157 -2.01 26.55 6.59
CA LEU A 157 -1.99 28.00 6.34
C LEU A 157 -1.04 28.36 5.18
N GLU A 158 0.16 27.77 5.15
CA GLU A 158 1.14 27.92 4.06
C GLU A 158 0.51 27.50 2.71
N ALA A 159 -0.08 26.31 2.63
CA ALA A 159 -0.77 25.84 1.43
C ALA A 159 -1.99 26.70 1.03
N GLU A 160 -2.73 27.26 2.00
CA GLU A 160 -3.82 28.20 1.73
C GLU A 160 -3.32 29.52 1.15
N THR A 161 -2.19 30.04 1.64
CA THR A 161 -1.55 31.25 1.10
C THR A 161 -0.99 31.01 -0.30
N GLU A 162 -0.26 29.92 -0.53
CA GLU A 162 0.22 29.54 -1.88
C GLU A 162 -0.95 29.36 -2.86
N ALA A 163 -2.03 28.70 -2.43
CA ALA A 163 -3.23 28.55 -3.25
C ALA A 163 -3.93 29.90 -3.52
N ALA A 164 -3.88 30.86 -2.59
CA ALA A 164 -4.39 32.22 -2.83
C ALA A 164 -3.55 32.95 -3.88
N ASP A 165 -2.22 32.92 -3.76
CA ASP A 165 -1.30 33.56 -4.69
C ASP A 165 -1.40 32.95 -6.10
N ILE A 166 -1.45 31.62 -6.21
CA ILE A 166 -1.67 30.90 -7.48
C ILE A 166 -3.00 31.31 -8.11
N ARG A 167 -4.07 31.47 -7.32
CA ARG A 167 -5.38 31.94 -7.83
C ARG A 167 -5.31 33.39 -8.33
N GLN A 168 -4.62 34.28 -7.62
CA GLN A 168 -4.44 35.67 -8.04
C GLN A 168 -3.59 35.75 -9.33
N ALA A 169 -2.49 35.01 -9.40
CA ALA A 169 -1.67 34.91 -10.60
C ALA A 169 -2.46 34.37 -11.80
N HIS A 170 -3.26 33.32 -11.62
CA HIS A 170 -4.15 32.79 -12.66
C HIS A 170 -5.19 33.81 -13.12
N GLN A 171 -5.80 34.57 -12.20
CA GLN A 171 -6.74 35.64 -12.54
C GLN A 171 -6.05 36.76 -13.32
N HIS A 172 -4.83 37.15 -12.94
CA HIS A 172 -4.04 38.17 -13.63
C HIS A 172 -3.67 37.74 -15.06
N ILE A 173 -3.07 36.56 -15.21
CA ILE A 173 -2.73 35.98 -16.52
C ILE A 173 -3.98 35.89 -17.40
N ARG A 174 -5.09 35.38 -16.87
CA ARG A 174 -6.36 35.29 -17.60
C ARG A 174 -6.86 36.67 -18.06
N ALA A 175 -6.81 37.68 -17.20
CA ALA A 175 -7.22 39.03 -17.56
C ALA A 175 -6.32 39.65 -18.64
N GLN A 176 -5.00 39.39 -18.59
CA GLN A 176 -4.05 39.79 -19.63
C GLN A 176 -4.37 39.10 -20.96
N THR A 177 -4.51 37.77 -20.98
CA THR A 177 -4.86 37.01 -22.19
C THR A 177 -6.22 37.44 -22.78
N GLU A 178 -7.23 37.70 -21.94
CA GLU A 178 -8.53 38.21 -22.41
C GLU A 178 -8.43 39.64 -22.99
N ALA A 179 -7.52 40.48 -22.49
CA ALA A 179 -7.24 41.81 -23.02
C ALA A 179 -6.46 41.74 -24.36
N GLU A 180 -5.43 40.89 -24.45
CA GLU A 180 -4.65 40.66 -25.67
C GLU A 180 -5.52 40.10 -26.79
N VAL A 181 -6.34 39.08 -26.50
CA VAL A 181 -7.30 38.52 -27.46
C VAL A 181 -8.32 39.57 -27.92
N ARG A 182 -8.72 40.51 -27.05
CA ARG A 182 -9.60 41.63 -27.43
C ARG A 182 -8.89 42.63 -28.34
N ALA A 183 -7.64 42.97 -28.04
CA ALA A 183 -6.81 43.88 -28.84
C ALA A 183 -6.56 43.31 -30.25
N LEU A 184 -6.10 42.06 -30.34
CA LEU A 184 -5.88 41.35 -31.61
C LEU A 184 -7.16 41.24 -32.44
N LYS A 185 -8.32 40.97 -31.81
CA LYS A 185 -9.61 40.97 -32.52
C LYS A 185 -9.98 42.33 -33.08
N ALA A 186 -9.71 43.42 -32.35
CA ALA A 186 -9.96 44.78 -32.84
C ALA A 186 -9.04 45.13 -34.02
N GLU A 187 -7.74 44.80 -33.91
CA GLU A 187 -6.76 45.00 -34.98
C GLU A 187 -7.12 44.23 -36.26
N VAL A 188 -7.46 42.94 -36.15
CA VAL A 188 -7.92 42.12 -37.29
C VAL A 188 -9.18 42.70 -37.92
N VAL A 189 -10.14 43.17 -37.12
CA VAL A 189 -11.36 43.80 -37.64
C VAL A 189 -11.04 45.09 -38.41
N ASP A 190 -10.12 45.92 -37.93
CA ASP A 190 -9.75 47.16 -38.61
C ASP A 190 -8.89 46.90 -39.86
N GLU A 191 -8.03 45.90 -39.86
CA GLU A 191 -7.27 45.51 -41.05
C GLU A 191 -8.18 44.91 -42.14
N VAL A 192 -9.17 44.09 -41.76
CA VAL A 192 -10.21 43.63 -42.70
C VAL A 192 -11.01 44.80 -43.30
N LYS A 193 -11.31 45.86 -42.52
CA LYS A 193 -11.92 47.09 -43.06
C LYS A 193 -11.00 47.78 -44.07
N ARG A 194 -9.71 47.94 -43.76
CA ARG A 194 -8.70 48.55 -44.67
C ARG A 194 -8.57 47.76 -45.96
N LEU A 195 -8.41 46.45 -45.88
CA LEU A 195 -8.31 45.56 -47.05
C LEU A 195 -9.58 45.62 -47.91
N LYS A 196 -10.78 45.64 -47.29
CA LYS A 196 -12.05 45.79 -48.01
C LYS A 196 -12.16 47.16 -48.70
N ALA A 197 -11.76 48.24 -48.03
CA ALA A 197 -11.75 49.58 -48.61
C ALA A 197 -10.77 49.69 -49.79
N LYS A 198 -9.57 49.12 -49.65
CA LYS A 198 -8.57 49.05 -50.72
C LYS A 198 -9.08 48.24 -51.91
N ALA A 199 -9.57 47.02 -51.69
CA ALA A 199 -10.11 46.17 -52.75
C ALA A 199 -11.29 46.84 -53.50
N HIS A 200 -12.14 47.60 -52.80
CA HIS A 200 -13.21 48.38 -53.43
C HIS A 200 -12.65 49.55 -54.26
N ALA A 201 -11.61 50.25 -53.78
CA ALA A 201 -10.95 51.30 -54.54
C ALA A 201 -10.28 50.74 -55.81
N ASP A 202 -9.52 49.65 -55.68
CA ASP A 202 -8.85 48.97 -56.79
C ASP A 202 -9.87 48.49 -57.84
N TYR A 203 -10.97 47.85 -57.41
CA TYR A 203 -12.09 47.47 -58.29
C TYR A 203 -12.72 48.67 -59.02
N THR A 204 -12.85 49.81 -58.34
CA THR A 204 -13.39 51.05 -58.92
C THR A 204 -12.43 51.68 -59.93
N VAL A 205 -11.12 51.52 -59.76
CA VAL A 205 -10.11 51.94 -60.75
C VAL A 205 -10.17 51.01 -61.97
N MET A 206 -10.09 49.69 -61.75
CA MET A 206 -10.12 48.68 -62.82
C MET A 206 -11.37 48.77 -63.70
N THR A 207 -12.55 48.98 -63.10
CA THR A 207 -13.80 49.17 -63.88
C THR A 207 -13.81 50.45 -64.71
N ARG A 208 -13.27 51.56 -64.18
CA ARG A 208 -13.12 52.82 -64.95
C ARG A 208 -12.10 52.69 -66.09
N GLU A 209 -10.99 51.98 -65.86
CA GLU A 209 -9.97 51.72 -66.87
C GLU A 209 -10.50 50.79 -67.96
N ALA A 210 -11.16 49.69 -67.59
CA ALA A 210 -11.84 48.80 -68.53
C ALA A 210 -12.89 49.53 -69.38
N HIS A 211 -13.68 50.44 -68.79
CA HIS A 211 -14.61 51.28 -69.56
C HIS A 211 -13.89 52.28 -70.49
N ARG A 212 -12.77 52.87 -70.08
CA ARG A 212 -11.97 53.77 -70.94
C ARG A 212 -11.36 53.01 -72.11
N ASP A 213 -10.82 51.82 -71.86
CA ASP A 213 -10.24 50.96 -72.88
C ASP A 213 -11.30 50.43 -73.83
N ALA A 214 -12.45 49.98 -73.33
CA ALA A 214 -13.59 49.58 -74.16
C ALA A 214 -14.06 50.74 -75.06
N ASN A 215 -14.20 51.95 -74.52
CA ASN A 215 -14.54 53.15 -75.31
C ASN A 215 -13.45 53.53 -76.33
N ARG A 216 -12.17 53.27 -76.04
CA ARG A 216 -11.06 53.49 -76.99
C ARG A 216 -11.14 52.48 -78.14
N VAL A 217 -11.26 51.19 -77.81
CA VAL A 217 -11.41 50.10 -78.79
C VAL A 217 -12.66 50.31 -79.65
N GLU A 218 -13.78 50.74 -79.07
CA GLU A 218 -15.00 51.04 -79.82
C GLU A 218 -14.78 52.20 -80.81
N LYS A 219 -14.11 53.29 -80.40
CA LYS A 219 -13.78 54.40 -81.30
C LYS A 219 -12.84 53.98 -82.42
N GLU A 220 -11.80 53.21 -82.11
CA GLU A 220 -10.88 52.66 -83.12
C GLU A 220 -11.61 51.72 -84.09
N ALA A 221 -12.50 50.87 -83.59
CA ALA A 221 -13.31 49.97 -84.41
C ALA A 221 -14.29 50.75 -85.32
N ARG A 222 -14.96 51.79 -84.81
CA ARG A 222 -15.81 52.69 -85.60
C ARG A 222 -15.00 53.41 -86.68
N GLN A 223 -13.83 53.96 -86.35
CA GLN A 223 -12.95 54.62 -87.34
C GLN A 223 -12.50 53.66 -88.45
N ARG A 224 -12.10 52.43 -88.10
CA ARG A 224 -11.77 51.39 -89.10
C ARG A 224 -12.98 50.99 -89.94
N ALA A 225 -14.17 50.93 -89.35
CA ALA A 225 -15.40 50.63 -90.07
C ALA A 225 -15.79 51.75 -91.06
N GLU A 226 -15.65 53.03 -90.69
CA GLU A 226 -15.87 54.14 -91.64
C GLU A 226 -14.81 54.15 -92.75
N LEU A 227 -13.51 53.96 -92.45
CA LEU A 227 -12.48 53.84 -93.49
C LEU A 227 -12.77 52.70 -94.47
N LEU A 228 -13.23 51.54 -93.97
CA LEU A 228 -13.59 50.40 -94.81
C LEU A 228 -14.86 50.65 -95.64
N LYS A 229 -15.80 51.48 -95.16
CA LYS A 229 -16.92 51.96 -95.98
C LYS A 229 -16.44 52.93 -97.06
N ASP A 230 -15.61 53.91 -96.72
CA ASP A 230 -15.07 54.89 -97.67
C ASP A 230 -14.29 54.19 -98.79
N GLU A 231 -13.48 53.17 -98.45
CA GLU A 231 -12.79 52.30 -99.39
C GLU A 231 -13.76 51.51 -100.28
N ALA A 232 -14.81 50.92 -99.70
CA ALA A 232 -15.83 50.17 -100.44
C ALA A 232 -16.67 51.08 -101.35
N GLU A 233 -17.02 52.28 -100.92
CA GLU A 233 -17.72 53.30 -101.73
C GLU A 233 -16.84 53.82 -102.86
N ALA A 234 -15.54 54.04 -102.62
CA ALA A 234 -14.58 54.42 -103.65
C ALA A 234 -14.43 53.32 -104.71
N GLN A 235 -14.30 52.06 -104.30
CA GLN A 235 -14.27 50.91 -105.19
C GLN A 235 -15.57 50.78 -105.99
N ALA A 236 -16.74 50.88 -105.33
CA ALA A 236 -18.04 50.84 -105.99
C ALA A 236 -18.21 51.98 -107.01
N ALA A 237 -17.77 53.20 -106.67
CA ALA A 237 -17.78 54.34 -107.58
C ALA A 237 -16.83 54.14 -108.77
N GLU A 238 -15.67 53.50 -108.58
CA GLU A 238 -14.76 53.13 -109.66
C GLU A 238 -15.40 52.09 -110.59
N HIS A 239 -16.02 51.04 -110.05
CA HIS A 239 -16.77 50.05 -110.82
C HIS A 239 -17.92 50.68 -111.60
N VAL A 240 -18.69 51.60 -111.00
CA VAL A 240 -19.75 52.36 -111.69
C VAL A 240 -19.18 53.26 -112.78
N ARG A 241 -18.01 53.90 -112.59
CA ARG A 241 -17.33 54.68 -113.64
C ARG A 241 -16.87 53.80 -114.79
N LYS A 242 -16.26 52.64 -114.52
CA LYS A 242 -15.85 51.66 -115.54
C LYS A 242 -17.06 51.17 -116.35
N ALA A 243 -18.12 50.72 -115.67
CA ALA A 243 -19.36 50.29 -116.31
C ALA A 243 -20.03 51.41 -117.14
N ARG A 244 -20.03 52.66 -116.66
CA ARG A 244 -20.52 53.81 -117.44
C ARG A 244 -19.66 54.06 -118.69
N ALA A 245 -18.34 53.98 -118.59
CA ALA A 245 -17.44 54.13 -119.73
C ALA A 245 -17.62 52.99 -120.76
N GLU A 246 -17.86 51.77 -120.30
CA GLU A 246 -18.23 50.63 -121.16
C GLU A 246 -19.59 50.84 -121.83
N VAL A 247 -20.61 51.33 -121.11
CA VAL A 247 -21.91 51.70 -121.71
C VAL A 247 -21.78 52.82 -122.74
N VAL A 248 -20.90 53.81 -122.53
CA VAL A 248 -20.61 54.84 -123.54
C VAL A 248 -19.95 54.22 -124.78
N LYS A 249 -18.90 53.39 -124.60
CA LYS A 249 -18.27 52.67 -125.72
C LYS A 249 -19.26 51.77 -126.46
N LEU A 250 -20.15 51.09 -125.76
CA LEU A 250 -21.22 50.27 -126.34
C LEU A 250 -22.23 51.12 -127.12
N ARG A 251 -22.59 52.31 -126.62
CA ARG A 251 -23.45 53.26 -127.36
C ARG A 251 -22.75 53.88 -128.57
N GLU A 252 -21.46 54.14 -128.50
CA GLU A 252 -20.66 54.58 -129.65
C GLU A 252 -20.56 53.47 -130.70
N ALA A 253 -20.33 52.22 -130.27
CA ALA A 253 -20.37 51.05 -131.13
C ALA A 253 -21.78 50.83 -131.71
N GLU A 254 -22.84 51.02 -130.93
CA GLU A 254 -24.24 50.95 -131.38
C GLU A 254 -24.54 52.08 -132.38
N ALA A 255 -24.06 53.30 -132.16
CA ALA A 255 -24.22 54.42 -133.09
C ALA A 255 -23.41 54.21 -134.38
N ALA A 256 -22.21 53.61 -134.30
CA ALA A 256 -21.42 53.21 -135.45
C ALA A 256 -22.09 52.05 -136.22
N LEU A 257 -22.69 51.09 -135.52
CA LEU A 257 -23.51 50.03 -136.10
C LEU A 257 -24.78 50.59 -136.73
N ARG A 258 -25.51 51.51 -136.09
CA ARG A 258 -26.67 52.22 -136.67
C ARG A 258 -26.27 53.07 -137.88
N LYS A 259 -25.09 53.71 -137.88
CA LYS A 259 -24.54 54.37 -139.07
C LYS A 259 -24.19 53.36 -140.18
N ARG A 260 -23.65 52.19 -139.84
CA ARG A 260 -23.42 51.11 -140.81
C ARG A 260 -24.72 50.51 -141.34
N VAL A 261 -25.73 50.30 -140.51
CA VAL A 261 -27.07 49.83 -140.89
C VAL A 261 -27.77 50.89 -141.73
N GLY A 262 -27.69 52.17 -141.36
CA GLY A 262 -28.19 53.29 -142.16
C GLY A 262 -27.45 53.46 -143.49
N ALA A 263 -26.14 53.21 -143.53
CA ALA A 263 -25.38 53.16 -144.77
C ALA A 263 -25.79 51.95 -145.63
N LEU A 264 -25.95 50.77 -145.01
CA LEU A 264 -26.45 49.55 -145.67
C LEU A 264 -27.89 49.73 -146.17
N GLN A 265 -28.74 50.43 -145.42
CA GLN A 265 -30.09 50.83 -145.83
C GLN A 265 -30.03 51.86 -146.95
N SER A 266 -29.12 52.84 -146.92
CA SER A 266 -28.98 53.77 -148.05
C SER A 266 -28.46 53.06 -149.30
N THR A 267 -27.57 52.06 -149.17
CA THR A 267 -27.19 51.19 -150.31
C THR A 267 -28.30 50.24 -150.71
N LEU A 268 -29.18 49.82 -149.78
CA LEU A 268 -30.37 49.04 -150.08
C LEU A 268 -31.43 49.89 -150.80
N ASP A 269 -31.55 51.18 -150.46
CA ASP A 269 -32.40 52.16 -151.14
C ASP A 269 -31.79 52.56 -152.49
N THR A 270 -30.46 52.58 -152.62
CA THR A 270 -29.79 52.74 -153.92
C THR A 270 -30.02 51.49 -154.79
N LEU A 271 -29.88 50.28 -154.22
CA LEU A 271 -30.30 49.04 -154.88
C LEU A 271 -31.80 49.02 -155.16
N SER A 272 -32.66 49.62 -154.33
CA SER A 272 -34.11 49.68 -154.53
C SER A 272 -34.49 50.69 -155.62
N GLN A 273 -33.70 51.74 -155.82
CA GLN A 273 -33.81 52.62 -156.99
C GLN A 273 -33.27 51.94 -158.27
N ASP A 274 -32.20 51.14 -158.18
CA ASP A 274 -31.69 50.35 -159.31
C ASP A 274 -32.55 49.09 -159.63
N VAL A 275 -33.31 48.58 -158.65
CA VAL A 275 -34.33 47.51 -158.78
C VAL A 275 -35.73 48.12 -159.03
N GLY A 276 -35.78 49.36 -159.52
CA GLY A 276 -36.94 49.95 -160.18
C GLY A 276 -37.33 49.28 -161.52
N LYS A 277 -36.67 48.15 -161.87
CA LYS A 277 -37.04 47.18 -162.89
C LYS A 277 -36.75 45.78 -162.34
N GLU A 278 -37.64 44.84 -162.66
CA GLU A 278 -37.60 43.40 -162.29
C GLU A 278 -37.96 43.07 -160.83
N ASP A 279 -39.27 43.19 -160.56
CA ASP A 279 -40.18 42.07 -160.25
C ASP A 279 -39.87 41.03 -159.14
N VAL A 280 -40.91 40.87 -158.30
CA VAL A 280 -41.52 39.59 -157.83
C VAL A 280 -41.07 38.96 -156.48
N GLU A 281 -42.06 38.90 -155.57
CA GLU A 281 -42.27 37.93 -154.45
C GLU A 281 -41.22 37.82 -153.32
N ALA A 282 -41.50 37.27 -152.13
CA ALA A 282 -42.69 37.18 -151.26
C ALA A 282 -42.23 36.50 -149.94
N GLY A 283 -43.08 36.47 -148.90
CA GLY A 283 -42.98 35.40 -147.88
C GLY A 283 -42.56 35.80 -146.47
N ALA A 284 -43.46 35.52 -145.53
CA ALA A 284 -43.41 35.77 -144.10
C ALA A 284 -42.69 34.68 -143.27
N GLY A 285 -42.47 34.97 -141.98
CA GLY A 285 -42.21 33.98 -140.91
C GLY A 285 -40.73 33.75 -140.56
N SER A 286 -40.37 33.24 -139.38
CA SER A 286 -41.15 32.99 -138.14
C SER A 286 -40.18 32.76 -136.95
N ALA A 287 -40.69 32.24 -135.82
CA ALA A 287 -39.96 31.77 -134.63
C ALA A 287 -38.77 30.83 -134.96
N THR A 288 -37.77 30.59 -134.11
CA THR A 288 -37.79 29.95 -132.76
C THR A 288 -36.46 30.22 -132.02
N GLU A 289 -36.37 30.36 -130.69
CA GLU A 289 -36.56 29.37 -129.59
C GLU A 289 -35.36 28.42 -129.34
N THR A 290 -35.23 27.97 -128.09
CA THR A 290 -34.23 27.03 -127.50
C THR A 290 -32.87 27.65 -127.11
N SER A 291 -32.43 27.75 -125.84
CA SER A 291 -32.38 26.87 -124.63
C SER A 291 -30.95 26.28 -124.43
N PRO A 292 -30.63 25.45 -123.42
CA PRO A 292 -29.78 25.88 -122.30
C PRO A 292 -28.47 25.06 -122.16
N VAL A 293 -27.68 25.34 -121.10
CA VAL A 293 -26.64 24.52 -120.40
C VAL A 293 -25.94 25.54 -119.47
N ASP A 294 -25.98 25.51 -118.12
CA ASP A 294 -25.76 24.45 -117.10
C ASP A 294 -24.29 24.02 -116.93
N LEU A 295 -23.95 23.47 -115.75
CA LEU A 295 -22.62 23.02 -115.27
C LEU A 295 -21.64 24.17 -114.91
N THR A 296 -20.77 24.14 -113.89
CA THR A 296 -20.53 23.35 -112.64
C THR A 296 -19.49 24.15 -111.80
N ASP A 297 -19.05 23.87 -110.56
CA ASP A 297 -19.17 22.72 -109.65
C ASP A 297 -19.08 23.17 -108.15
N SER A 298 -19.33 22.24 -107.23
CA SER A 298 -18.63 21.95 -105.96
C SER A 298 -18.22 23.10 -104.99
N ARG A 299 -18.83 23.17 -103.79
CA ARG A 299 -18.58 22.31 -102.59
C ARG A 299 -17.27 22.61 -101.85
N ARG A 300 -17.39 23.08 -100.58
CA ARG A 300 -17.01 22.35 -99.35
C ARG A 300 -17.16 23.22 -98.10
N GLY A 301 -17.82 22.71 -97.06
CA GLY A 301 -17.46 22.99 -95.66
C GLY A 301 -16.50 21.89 -95.14
N PRO A 302 -16.42 21.61 -93.83
CA PRO A 302 -17.02 22.33 -92.69
C PRO A 302 -16.04 22.59 -91.52
N SER A 303 -16.45 23.43 -90.57
CA SER A 303 -16.32 23.25 -89.10
C SER A 303 -16.97 24.42 -88.38
#